data_AF-A0A1S3QYM2-F1
#
_entry.id   AF-A0A1S3QYM2-F1
#
_cell.length_a   1.000
_cell.length_b   1.000
_cell.length_c   1.000
_cell.angle_alpha   90.00
_cell.angle_beta   90.00
_cell.angle_gamma   90.00
#
_symmetry.space_group_name_H-M   'P 1'
#
loop_
_entity.id
_entity.type
_entity.pdbx_description
1 polymer ?
#
loop_
_entity_poly.entity_id
_entity_poly.type
_entity_poly.pdbx_seq_one_letter_code
_entity_poly.pdbx_strand_id
1 'polypeptide(L)'
;MKEESRNPLGARYCAILNAANYISTVLGDWGDNVFFLQLQQSAVALGEEELLGPLGVTESGRLASLEGSLFEGLLGLLERLRGDMLGRLLEAVMRDVQKKAQPYCRDRWLSLPSQCDQATMSLSSLACPLMQCLRDHLLQLQQMLCLPLFQMGWQDLAERLDLFLYQNVILYNHFNEGGAAQLQFDMTRNLFPLFGHYCKRPENFFKHVKEACVILCLNVGSALLLRDVLRQAEEDEEEPGTPEGQQPSPVSALNELGVYRLAPCDVLILLNLRASWPGK
;
A
#
# COMPACT_ATOMS: atom_id res chain seq x y z
N MET A 1 26.96 3.96 8.98
CA MET A 1 25.56 3.52 8.81
C MET A 1 24.90 2.98 10.09
N LYS A 2 25.55 2.14 10.92
CA LYS A 2 24.91 1.56 12.12
C LYS A 2 24.39 2.60 13.12
N GLU A 3 25.09 3.70 13.35
CA GLU A 3 24.60 4.77 14.25
C GLU A 3 23.40 5.50 13.69
N GLU A 4 23.46 5.95 12.43
CA GLU A 4 22.34 6.66 11.81
C GLU A 4 21.11 5.76 11.62
N SER A 5 21.30 4.44 11.50
CA SER A 5 20.17 3.49 11.47
C SER A 5 19.38 3.42 12.78
N ARG A 6 19.91 3.97 13.89
CA ARG A 6 19.19 4.07 15.17
C ARG A 6 18.19 5.23 15.20
N ASN A 7 18.35 6.23 14.31
CA ASN A 7 17.44 7.36 14.18
C ASN A 7 17.04 7.57 12.70
N PRO A 8 16.19 6.70 12.14
CA PRO A 8 15.84 6.75 10.72
C PRO A 8 15.00 7.98 10.34
N LEU A 9 14.41 8.70 11.31
CA LEU A 9 13.67 9.95 11.08
C LEU A 9 14.58 11.19 11.16
N GLY A 10 15.88 11.01 11.40
CA GLY A 10 16.83 12.12 11.49
C GLY A 10 17.14 12.76 10.13
N ALA A 11 17.40 14.06 10.14
CA ALA A 11 17.74 14.82 8.92
C ALA A 11 18.95 14.25 8.17
N ARG A 12 19.97 13.76 8.90
CA ARG A 12 21.15 13.11 8.31
C ARG A 12 20.80 11.84 7.55
N TYR A 13 19.88 11.03 8.09
CA TYR A 13 19.43 9.81 7.44
C TYR A 13 18.78 10.10 6.08
N CYS A 14 17.88 11.09 6.07
CA CYS A 14 17.21 11.54 4.84
C CYS A 14 18.18 12.18 3.85
N ALA A 15 19.17 12.94 4.32
CA ALA A 15 20.20 13.53 3.46
C ALA A 15 21.04 12.45 2.76
N ILE A 16 21.43 11.39 3.48
CA ILE A 16 22.15 10.24 2.90
C ILE A 16 21.27 9.54 1.86
N LEU A 17 19.99 9.33 2.16
CA LEU A 17 19.04 8.70 1.24
C LEU A 17 18.87 9.52 -0.05
N ASN A 18 18.73 10.85 0.07
CA ASN A 18 18.67 11.75 -1.08
C ASN A 18 19.97 11.71 -1.90
N ALA A 19 21.13 11.69 -1.24
CA ALA A 19 22.42 11.61 -1.92
C ALA A 19 22.57 10.29 -2.69
N ALA A 20 22.17 9.16 -2.09
CA ALA A 20 22.18 7.85 -2.75
C ALA A 20 21.27 7.85 -3.98
N ASN A 21 20.07 8.43 -3.88
CA ASN A 21 19.17 8.57 -5.02
C ASN A 21 19.76 9.46 -6.12
N TYR A 22 20.36 10.59 -5.76
CA TYR A 22 20.99 11.50 -6.71
C TYR A 22 22.15 10.84 -7.46
N ILE A 23 23.06 10.15 -6.73
CA ILE A 23 24.17 9.42 -7.35
C ILE A 23 23.63 8.35 -8.31
N SER A 24 22.58 7.63 -7.91
CA SER A 24 21.95 6.63 -8.78
C SER A 24 21.39 7.24 -10.07
N THR A 25 20.76 8.42 -10.00
CA THR A 25 20.27 9.12 -11.18
C THR A 25 21.43 9.54 -12.10
N VAL A 26 22.47 10.15 -11.55
CA VAL A 26 23.63 10.60 -12.34
C VAL A 26 24.34 9.42 -13.02
N LEU A 27 24.53 8.30 -12.30
CA LEU A 27 25.15 7.11 -12.87
C LEU A 27 24.28 6.43 -13.93
N GLY A 28 22.95 6.49 -13.78
CA GLY A 28 22.01 6.07 -14.81
C GLY A 28 22.19 6.89 -16.09
N ASP A 29 22.14 8.22 -15.96
CA ASP A 29 22.32 9.14 -17.10
C ASP A 29 23.70 8.98 -17.77
N TRP A 30 24.75 8.70 -16.98
CA TRP A 30 26.09 8.44 -17.51
C TRP A 30 26.17 7.11 -18.24
N GLY A 31 25.42 6.08 -17.80
CA GLY A 31 25.33 4.80 -18.50
C GLY A 31 24.88 4.95 -19.95
N ASP A 32 24.01 5.91 -20.24
CA ASP A 32 23.46 6.17 -21.57
C ASP A 32 24.31 7.15 -22.42
N ASN A 33 25.39 7.70 -21.86
CA ASN A 33 26.24 8.66 -22.56
C ASN A 33 27.24 7.95 -23.48
N VAL A 34 27.36 8.45 -24.72
CA VAL A 34 28.27 7.95 -25.76
C VAL A 34 29.69 7.69 -25.24
N PHE A 35 30.23 8.59 -24.40
CA PHE A 35 31.56 8.42 -23.83
C PHE A 35 31.68 7.12 -23.01
N PHE A 36 30.71 6.84 -22.13
CA PHE A 36 30.73 5.65 -21.28
C PHE A 36 30.35 4.38 -22.04
N LEU A 37 29.48 4.48 -23.05
CA LEU A 37 29.20 3.37 -23.97
C LEU A 37 30.45 2.97 -24.77
N GLN A 38 31.22 3.94 -25.26
CA GLN A 38 32.51 3.68 -25.91
C GLN A 38 33.54 3.10 -24.94
N LEU A 39 33.56 3.58 -23.69
CA LEU A 39 34.40 3.00 -22.65
C LEU A 39 34.02 1.54 -22.37
N GLN A 40 32.73 1.20 -22.36
CA GLN A 40 32.25 -0.17 -22.19
C GLN A 40 32.72 -1.06 -23.33
N GLN A 41 32.55 -0.59 -24.56
CA GLN A 41 32.99 -1.31 -25.75
C GLN A 41 34.50 -1.58 -25.71
N SER A 42 35.31 -0.59 -25.33
CA SER A 42 36.76 -0.77 -25.20
C SER A 42 37.16 -1.72 -24.06
N ALA A 43 36.48 -1.64 -22.91
CA ALA A 43 36.72 -2.55 -21.79
C ALA A 43 36.40 -4.00 -22.13
N VAL A 44 35.29 -4.25 -22.83
CA VAL A 44 34.93 -5.57 -23.34
C VAL A 44 35.98 -6.06 -24.35
N ALA A 45 36.39 -5.21 -25.31
CA ALA A 45 37.40 -5.57 -26.30
C ALA A 45 38.76 -5.97 -25.67
N LEU A 46 39.20 -5.26 -24.63
CA LEU A 46 40.43 -5.59 -23.90
C LEU A 46 40.30 -6.88 -23.07
N GLY A 47 39.16 -7.09 -22.41
CA GLY A 47 38.90 -8.30 -21.63
C GLY A 47 38.81 -9.57 -22.49
N GLU A 48 38.33 -9.45 -23.73
CA GLU A 48 38.33 -10.53 -24.71
C GLU A 48 39.74 -10.95 -25.14
N GLU A 49 40.67 -9.99 -25.24
CA GLU A 49 42.05 -10.23 -25.63
C GLU A 49 42.85 -10.96 -24.53
N GLU A 50 42.56 -10.68 -23.25
CA GLU A 50 43.21 -11.34 -22.10
C GLU A 50 42.68 -12.75 -21.78
N LEU A 51 41.39 -13.05 -22.01
CA LEU A 51 40.77 -14.31 -21.55
C LEU A 51 40.81 -15.49 -22.53
N LEU A 52 40.89 -15.26 -23.85
CA LEU A 52 40.49 -16.32 -24.81
C LEU A 52 41.51 -16.70 -25.89
N GLY A 53 42.58 -15.91 -26.12
CA GLY A 53 43.52 -16.24 -27.19
C GLY A 53 42.81 -16.53 -28.53
N PRO A 54 43.30 -17.42 -29.41
CA PRO A 54 42.82 -17.55 -30.78
C PRO A 54 41.41 -18.15 -30.96
N LEU A 55 40.70 -18.51 -29.88
CA LEU A 55 39.32 -19.00 -29.95
C LEU A 55 38.36 -17.82 -29.82
N GLY A 56 38.02 -17.23 -30.97
CA GLY A 56 37.17 -16.04 -31.07
C GLY A 56 35.79 -16.22 -30.44
N VAL A 57 35.30 -15.14 -29.81
CA VAL A 57 33.94 -15.03 -29.28
C VAL A 57 32.94 -15.06 -30.45
N THR A 58 31.86 -15.83 -30.32
CA THR A 58 30.72 -15.71 -31.24
C THR A 58 30.11 -14.32 -31.13
N GLU A 59 29.66 -13.70 -32.21
CA GLU A 59 29.11 -12.33 -32.17
C GLU A 59 27.98 -12.17 -31.12
N SER A 60 27.21 -13.23 -30.87
CA SER A 60 26.20 -13.28 -29.82
C SER A 60 26.75 -13.13 -28.39
N GLY A 61 27.94 -13.67 -28.07
CA GLY A 61 28.56 -13.52 -26.75
C GLY A 61 29.11 -12.12 -26.49
N ARG A 62 29.56 -11.45 -27.55
CA ARG A 62 29.97 -10.04 -27.52
C ARG A 62 28.80 -9.11 -27.26
N LEU A 63 27.70 -9.34 -27.99
CA LEU A 63 26.46 -8.57 -27.84
C LEU A 63 25.89 -8.71 -26.42
N ALA A 64 25.87 -9.92 -25.86
CA ALA A 64 25.44 -10.16 -24.48
C ALA A 64 26.34 -9.45 -23.44
N SER A 65 27.64 -9.26 -23.72
CA SER A 65 28.55 -8.54 -22.82
C SER A 65 28.38 -7.01 -22.89
N LEU A 66 27.69 -6.52 -23.92
CA LEU A 66 27.27 -5.12 -24.07
C LEU A 66 25.84 -4.87 -23.60
N GLU A 67 25.09 -5.93 -23.25
CA GLU A 67 23.77 -5.80 -22.62
C GLU A 67 23.95 -5.35 -21.16
N GLY A 68 23.83 -4.05 -20.92
CA GLY A 68 23.90 -3.45 -19.59
C GLY A 68 24.71 -2.16 -19.56
N SER A 69 24.74 -1.51 -18.40
CA SER A 69 25.57 -0.32 -18.17
C SER A 69 26.85 -0.73 -17.41
N LEU A 70 27.97 -0.04 -17.67
CA LEU A 70 29.19 -0.14 -16.84
C LEU A 70 28.91 0.03 -15.34
N PHE A 71 27.86 0.76 -14.99
CA PHE A 71 27.49 1.06 -13.61
C PHE A 71 26.44 0.11 -13.05
N GLU A 72 25.98 -0.90 -13.79
CA GLU A 72 24.84 -1.74 -13.40
C GLU A 72 25.00 -2.38 -12.02
N GLY A 73 26.17 -2.92 -11.70
CA GLY A 73 26.45 -3.47 -10.38
C GLY A 73 26.35 -2.42 -9.26
N LEU A 74 26.86 -1.21 -9.48
CA LEU A 74 26.79 -0.11 -8.51
C LEU A 74 25.37 0.45 -8.38
N LEU A 75 24.65 0.60 -9.49
CA LEU A 75 23.24 0.98 -9.52
C LEU A 75 22.40 -0.02 -8.72
N GLY A 76 22.64 -1.32 -8.90
CA GLY A 76 21.97 -2.37 -8.14
C GLY A 76 22.24 -2.31 -6.63
N LEU A 77 23.46 -1.93 -6.22
CA LEU A 77 23.78 -1.73 -4.80
C LEU A 77 23.12 -0.46 -4.23
N LEU A 78 23.11 0.64 -4.98
CA LEU A 78 22.45 1.89 -4.60
C LEU A 78 20.93 1.72 -4.48
N GLU A 79 20.33 0.96 -5.39
CA GLU A 79 18.90 0.64 -5.37
C GLU A 79 18.53 -0.11 -4.09
N ARG A 80 19.26 -1.18 -3.76
CA ARG A 80 19.04 -1.93 -2.51
C ARG A 80 19.22 -1.06 -1.28
N LEU A 81 20.29 -0.24 -1.25
CA LEU A 81 20.54 0.70 -0.15
C LEU A 81 19.36 1.67 0.02
N ARG A 82 18.87 2.25 -1.08
CA ARG A 82 17.75 3.17 -1.10
C ARG A 82 16.48 2.51 -0.58
N GLY A 83 16.15 1.31 -1.08
CA GLY A 83 15.00 0.53 -0.66
C GLY A 83 15.04 0.19 0.83
N ASP A 84 16.17 -0.34 1.31
CA ASP A 84 16.38 -0.66 2.72
C ASP A 84 16.24 0.57 3.62
N MET A 85 16.81 1.70 3.19
CA MET A 85 16.76 2.93 3.96
C MET A 85 15.35 3.52 4.02
N LEU A 86 14.68 3.61 2.86
CA LEU A 86 13.30 4.10 2.79
C LEU A 86 12.38 3.20 3.63
N GLY A 87 12.50 1.88 3.49
CA GLY A 87 11.70 0.92 4.25
C GLY A 87 11.86 1.07 5.77
N ARG A 88 13.08 1.27 6.28
CA ARG A 88 13.34 1.50 7.73
C ARG A 88 12.76 2.83 8.22
N LEU A 89 12.81 3.86 7.40
CA LEU A 89 12.24 5.16 7.69
C LEU A 89 10.71 5.07 7.78
N LEU A 90 10.06 4.40 6.82
CA LEU A 90 8.61 4.19 6.84
C LEU A 90 8.18 3.31 8.02
N GLU A 91 8.96 2.29 8.36
CA GLU A 91 8.70 1.45 9.51
C GLU A 91 8.76 2.24 10.83
N ALA A 92 9.64 3.23 10.93
CA ALA A 92 9.67 4.12 12.10
C ALA A 92 8.43 5.00 12.20
N VAL A 93 7.98 5.58 11.08
CA VAL A 93 6.71 6.33 11.02
C VAL A 93 5.54 5.43 11.41
N MET A 94 5.47 4.22 10.85
CA MET A 94 4.39 3.27 11.15
C MET A 94 4.34 2.90 12.63
N ARG A 95 5.48 2.69 13.29
CA ARG A 95 5.50 2.42 14.74
C ARG A 95 4.90 3.56 15.56
N ASP A 96 5.21 4.81 15.22
CA ASP A 96 4.68 5.98 15.92
C ASP A 96 3.17 6.11 15.69
N VAL A 97 2.72 5.96 14.45
CA VAL A 97 1.31 5.93 14.04
C VAL A 97 0.54 4.83 14.78
N GLN A 98 1.02 3.59 14.75
CA GLN A 98 0.36 2.45 15.40
C GLN A 98 0.21 2.66 16.90
N LYS A 99 1.24 3.20 17.56
CA LYS A 99 1.18 3.55 18.99
C LYS A 99 0.07 4.57 19.27
N LYS A 100 -0.10 5.58 18.40
CA LYS A 100 -1.15 6.60 18.53
C LYS A 100 -2.53 6.08 18.15
N ALA A 101 -2.62 5.08 17.28
CA ALA A 101 -3.86 4.45 16.84
C ALA A 101 -4.46 3.48 17.88
N GLN A 102 -3.70 3.05 18.88
CA GLN A 102 -4.13 1.99 19.82
C GLN A 102 -5.47 2.26 20.53
N PRO A 103 -5.81 3.49 20.96
CA PRO A 103 -7.14 3.79 21.49
C PRO A 103 -8.25 3.66 20.44
N TYR A 104 -8.01 4.16 19.22
CA TYR A 104 -8.96 4.09 18.10
C TYR A 104 -9.27 2.64 17.69
N CYS A 105 -8.26 1.76 17.71
CA CYS A 105 -8.43 0.34 17.40
C CYS A 105 -9.35 -0.39 18.38
N ARG A 106 -9.52 0.15 19.60
CA ARG A 106 -10.33 -0.44 20.68
C ARG A 106 -11.59 0.37 20.99
N ASP A 107 -12.01 1.23 20.08
CA ASP A 107 -13.22 2.01 20.25
C ASP A 107 -14.46 1.10 20.33
N ARG A 108 -15.54 1.60 20.92
CA ARG A 108 -16.79 0.86 21.12
C ARG A 108 -17.68 0.97 19.88
N TRP A 109 -17.19 0.45 18.75
CA TRP A 109 -17.84 0.51 17.44
C TRP A 109 -19.28 -0.03 17.41
N LEU A 110 -19.60 -1.01 18.27
CA LEU A 110 -20.95 -1.56 18.45
C LEU A 110 -21.93 -0.64 19.19
N SER A 111 -21.42 0.34 19.94
CA SER A 111 -22.21 1.17 20.85
C SER A 111 -22.29 2.63 20.38
N LEU A 112 -21.78 2.92 19.18
CA LEU A 112 -21.86 4.26 18.62
C LEU A 112 -23.31 4.59 18.21
N PRO A 113 -23.79 5.82 18.48
CA PRO A 113 -25.14 6.21 18.14
C PRO A 113 -25.35 6.25 16.62
N SER A 114 -26.58 6.01 16.18
CA SER A 114 -26.92 6.01 14.76
C SER A 114 -26.74 7.40 14.15
N GLN A 115 -26.54 7.49 12.82
CA GLN A 115 -26.43 8.79 12.13
C GLN A 115 -27.69 9.65 12.32
N CYS A 116 -28.87 9.03 12.42
CA CYS A 116 -30.14 9.74 12.61
C CYS A 116 -30.20 10.47 13.96
N ASP A 117 -29.42 10.02 14.94
CA ASP A 117 -29.35 10.62 16.28
C ASP A 117 -28.28 11.71 16.39
N GLN A 118 -27.49 11.95 15.33
CA GLN A 118 -26.40 12.93 15.31
C GLN A 118 -26.70 14.09 14.36
N ALA A 119 -26.61 15.32 14.85
CA ALA A 119 -26.87 16.53 14.03
C ALA A 119 -25.83 16.75 12.92
N THR A 120 -24.55 16.40 13.16
CA THR A 120 -23.46 16.49 12.17
C THR A 120 -22.33 15.55 12.56
N MET A 121 -21.87 14.71 11.63
CA MET A 121 -20.72 13.83 11.88
C MET A 121 -19.41 14.63 12.00
N SER A 122 -18.53 14.17 12.88
CA SER A 122 -17.21 14.76 13.11
C SER A 122 -16.18 13.64 13.25
N LEU A 123 -14.89 13.98 13.13
CA LEU A 123 -13.81 13.01 13.31
C LEU A 123 -13.88 12.39 14.71
N SER A 124 -13.78 11.07 14.79
CA SER A 124 -13.69 10.36 16.07
C SER A 124 -12.57 10.93 16.94
N SER A 125 -12.89 11.31 18.17
CA SER A 125 -11.91 11.93 19.09
C SER A 125 -10.69 11.03 19.35
N LEU A 126 -10.89 9.71 19.36
CA LEU A 126 -9.82 8.72 19.49
C LEU A 126 -8.95 8.58 18.24
N ALA A 127 -9.44 8.99 17.07
CA ALA A 127 -8.65 9.03 15.83
C ALA A 127 -7.74 10.26 15.74
N CYS A 128 -8.06 11.36 16.44
CA CYS A 128 -7.30 12.61 16.36
C CYS A 128 -5.78 12.44 16.58
N PRO A 129 -5.29 11.71 17.60
CA PRO A 129 -3.85 11.52 17.80
C PRO A 129 -3.16 10.80 16.64
N LEU A 130 -3.84 9.81 16.04
CA LEU A 130 -3.37 9.09 14.85
C LEU A 130 -3.28 10.05 13.65
N MET A 131 -4.35 10.79 13.35
CA MET A 131 -4.40 11.70 12.20
C MET A 131 -3.35 12.80 12.29
N GLN A 132 -3.15 13.37 13.48
CA GLN A 132 -2.14 14.39 13.72
C GLN A 132 -0.73 13.84 13.55
N CYS A 133 -0.43 12.67 14.14
CA CYS A 133 0.86 12.01 14.02
C CYS A 133 1.20 11.71 12.55
N LEU A 134 0.24 11.18 11.79
CA LEU A 134 0.43 10.89 10.38
C LEU A 134 0.68 12.16 9.55
N ARG A 135 -0.13 13.21 9.75
CA ARG A 135 0.04 14.50 9.08
C ARG A 135 1.43 15.08 9.33
N ASP A 136 1.87 15.08 10.58
CA ASP A 136 3.14 15.68 10.98
C ASP A 136 4.32 14.92 10.35
N HIS A 137 4.27 13.58 10.32
CA HIS A 137 5.27 12.78 9.61
C HIS A 137 5.25 12.99 8.09
N LEU A 138 4.08 13.03 7.45
CA LEU A 138 3.97 13.29 6.01
C LEU A 138 4.62 14.63 5.64
N LEU A 139 4.35 15.69 6.43
CA LEU A 139 4.97 16.99 6.26
C LEU A 139 6.49 16.93 6.46
N GLN A 140 6.94 16.23 7.51
CA GLN A 140 8.36 16.05 7.80
C GLN A 140 9.09 15.35 6.64
N LEU A 141 8.51 14.27 6.11
CA LEU A 141 9.08 13.52 4.99
C LEU A 141 9.10 14.34 3.71
N GLN A 142 8.04 15.10 3.43
CA GLN A 142 7.98 15.99 2.27
C GLN A 142 9.08 17.06 2.29
N GLN A 143 9.44 17.55 3.48
CA GLN A 143 10.49 18.56 3.65
C GLN A 143 11.91 17.97 3.56
N MET A 144 12.09 16.71 3.97
CA MET A 144 13.42 16.09 4.08
C MET A 144 13.82 15.25 2.88
N LEU A 145 12.87 14.71 2.12
CA LEU A 145 13.12 13.83 0.98
C LEU A 145 12.97 14.58 -0.35
N CYS A 146 13.77 14.21 -1.34
CA CYS A 146 13.52 14.65 -2.71
C CYS A 146 12.23 14.03 -3.26
N LEU A 147 11.63 14.68 -4.26
CA LEU A 147 10.28 14.35 -4.75
C LEU A 147 10.07 12.86 -5.11
N PRO A 148 10.97 12.18 -5.87
CA PRO A 148 10.77 10.77 -6.20
C PRO A 148 10.72 9.86 -4.97
N LEU A 149 11.63 10.09 -4.02
CA LEU A 149 11.67 9.33 -2.76
C LEU A 149 10.45 9.58 -1.90
N PHE A 150 10.01 10.85 -1.81
CA PHE A 150 8.78 11.18 -1.10
C PHE A 150 7.57 10.51 -1.74
N GLN A 151 7.48 10.51 -3.07
CA GLN A 151 6.39 9.88 -3.82
C GLN A 151 6.30 8.38 -3.55
N MET A 152 7.42 7.66 -3.66
CA MET A 152 7.48 6.24 -3.31
C MET A 152 7.13 6.02 -1.84
N GLY A 153 7.65 6.89 -0.96
CA GLY A 153 7.49 6.77 0.48
C GLY A 153 6.04 6.92 0.97
N TRP A 154 5.32 7.94 0.52
CA TRP A 154 3.93 8.13 0.96
C TRP A 154 2.98 7.07 0.40
N GLN A 155 3.26 6.53 -0.80
CA GLN A 155 2.46 5.47 -1.41
C GLN A 155 2.58 4.16 -0.62
N ASP A 156 3.81 3.74 -0.33
CA ASP A 156 4.07 2.57 0.53
C ASP A 156 3.48 2.79 1.94
N LEU A 157 3.63 3.99 2.51
CA LEU A 157 3.01 4.32 3.80
C LEU A 157 1.47 4.17 3.78
N ALA A 158 0.81 4.63 2.71
CA ALA A 158 -0.63 4.50 2.56
C ALA A 158 -1.07 3.03 2.48
N GLU A 159 -0.35 2.19 1.72
CA GLU A 159 -0.63 0.76 1.61
C GLU A 159 -0.40 0.02 2.95
N ARG A 160 0.63 0.39 3.72
CA ARG A 160 0.84 -0.15 5.07
C ARG A 160 -0.26 0.26 6.04
N LEU A 161 -0.72 1.51 5.95
CA LEU A 161 -1.83 2.02 6.75
C LEU A 161 -3.15 1.33 6.41
N ASP A 162 -3.41 1.08 5.12
CA ASP A 162 -4.57 0.34 4.63
C ASP A 162 -4.65 -1.04 5.31
N LEU A 163 -3.56 -1.83 5.21
CA LEU A 163 -3.50 -3.14 5.84
C LEU A 163 -3.60 -3.07 7.36
N PHE A 164 -2.92 -2.12 7.99
CA PHE A 164 -2.96 -1.94 9.44
C PHE A 164 -4.39 -1.67 9.94
N LEU A 165 -5.09 -0.70 9.34
CA LEU A 165 -6.45 -0.32 9.74
C LEU A 165 -7.44 -1.43 9.43
N TYR A 166 -7.32 -2.07 8.26
CA TYR A 166 -8.13 -3.23 7.91
C TYR A 166 -8.01 -4.35 8.95
N GLN A 167 -6.78 -4.71 9.34
CA GLN A 167 -6.56 -5.80 10.29
C GLN A 167 -6.88 -5.43 11.75
N ASN A 168 -6.47 -4.25 12.21
CA ASN A 168 -6.46 -3.90 13.63
C ASN A 168 -7.68 -3.08 14.07
N VAL A 169 -8.40 -2.47 13.12
CA VAL A 169 -9.64 -1.76 13.41
C VAL A 169 -10.81 -2.55 12.87
N ILE A 170 -10.80 -2.90 11.58
CA ILE A 170 -11.97 -3.48 10.93
C ILE A 170 -12.16 -4.95 11.35
N LEU A 171 -11.21 -5.82 11.03
CA LEU A 171 -11.35 -7.26 11.30
C LEU A 171 -11.37 -7.61 12.80
N TYR A 172 -10.88 -6.71 13.66
CA TYR A 172 -10.83 -6.93 15.10
C TYR A 172 -12.11 -6.50 15.84
N ASN A 173 -13.00 -5.74 15.18
CA ASN A 173 -14.19 -5.19 15.82
C ASN A 173 -15.47 -5.60 15.11
N HIS A 174 -16.59 -5.49 15.83
CA HIS A 174 -17.92 -5.57 15.24
C HIS A 174 -18.53 -4.17 15.16
N PHE A 175 -19.43 -3.97 14.21
CA PHE A 175 -19.99 -2.67 13.90
C PHE A 175 -21.52 -2.71 13.92
N ASN A 176 -22.13 -1.74 14.60
CA ASN A 176 -23.51 -1.38 14.32
C ASN A 176 -23.54 -0.38 13.14
N GLU A 177 -24.72 0.07 12.73
CA GLU A 177 -24.86 1.04 11.63
C GLU A 177 -24.14 2.37 11.91
N GLY A 178 -24.25 2.89 13.14
CA GLY A 178 -23.58 4.12 13.55
C GLY A 178 -22.05 4.02 13.54
N GLY A 179 -21.49 2.89 13.98
CA GLY A 179 -20.06 2.65 13.99
C GLY A 179 -19.49 2.45 12.58
N ALA A 180 -20.19 1.71 11.72
CA ALA A 180 -19.80 1.57 10.32
C ALA A 180 -19.78 2.93 9.61
N ALA A 181 -20.81 3.74 9.85
CA ALA A 181 -20.89 5.11 9.35
C ALA A 181 -19.75 6.01 9.86
N GLN A 182 -19.45 5.94 11.17
CA GLN A 182 -18.37 6.72 11.77
C GLN A 182 -17.01 6.33 11.20
N LEU A 183 -16.75 5.04 11.02
CA LEU A 183 -15.55 4.55 10.36
C LEU A 183 -15.46 5.11 8.94
N GLN A 184 -16.54 5.01 8.15
CA GLN A 184 -16.58 5.56 6.80
C GLN A 184 -16.30 7.07 6.78
N PHE A 185 -16.85 7.83 7.72
CA PHE A 185 -16.60 9.26 7.85
C PHE A 185 -15.13 9.56 8.18
N ASP A 186 -14.56 8.87 9.16
CA ASP A 186 -13.16 9.01 9.56
C ASP A 186 -12.22 8.75 8.38
N MET A 187 -12.49 7.72 7.57
CA MET A 187 -11.67 7.38 6.42
C MET A 187 -11.84 8.38 5.27
N THR A 188 -13.08 8.60 4.83
CA THR A 188 -13.37 9.35 3.60
C THR A 188 -13.25 10.86 3.75
N ARG A 189 -13.55 11.40 4.94
CA ARG A 189 -13.54 12.85 5.21
C ARG A 189 -12.28 13.31 5.93
N ASN A 190 -11.45 12.41 6.45
CA ASN A 190 -10.26 12.79 7.22
C ASN A 190 -9.00 12.04 6.77
N LEU A 191 -8.93 10.71 6.88
CA LEU A 191 -7.70 9.97 6.58
C LEU A 191 -7.25 10.14 5.12
N PHE A 192 -8.11 9.80 4.15
CA PHE A 192 -7.73 9.87 2.73
C PHE A 192 -7.38 11.31 2.32
N PRO A 193 -8.13 12.35 2.72
CA PRO A 193 -7.76 13.74 2.46
C PRO A 193 -6.37 14.17 2.94
N LEU A 194 -5.77 13.53 3.97
CA LEU A 194 -4.38 13.83 4.37
C LEU A 194 -3.38 13.61 3.22
N PHE A 195 -3.69 12.70 2.30
CA PHE A 195 -2.88 12.40 1.12
C PHE A 195 -3.32 13.19 -0.13
N GLY A 196 -4.39 13.97 -0.04
CA GLY A 196 -4.96 14.74 -1.16
C GLY A 196 -4.04 15.83 -1.69
N HIS A 197 -3.05 16.26 -0.91
CA HIS A 197 -1.99 17.17 -1.36
C HIS A 197 -0.99 16.51 -2.32
N TYR A 198 -0.93 15.17 -2.34
CA TYR A 198 0.10 14.40 -3.04
C TYR A 198 -0.46 13.62 -4.23
N CYS A 199 -1.77 13.37 -4.26
CA CYS A 199 -2.44 12.72 -5.38
C CYS A 199 -3.92 13.11 -5.47
N LYS A 200 -4.52 12.90 -6.66
CA LYS A 200 -5.92 13.27 -6.93
C LYS A 200 -6.96 12.32 -6.31
N ARG A 201 -6.59 11.05 -6.10
CA ARG A 201 -7.47 9.97 -5.63
C ARG A 201 -6.78 9.14 -4.54
N PRO A 202 -6.56 9.72 -3.36
CA PRO A 202 -5.85 9.05 -2.27
C PRO A 202 -6.50 7.74 -1.82
N GLU A 203 -7.83 7.65 -1.92
CA GLU A 203 -8.61 6.45 -1.58
C GLU A 203 -8.20 5.20 -2.38
N ASN A 204 -7.52 5.35 -3.52
CA ASN A 204 -7.06 4.21 -4.33
C ASN A 204 -5.84 3.48 -3.73
N PHE A 205 -5.17 4.08 -2.75
CA PHE A 205 -4.09 3.45 -1.99
C PHE A 205 -4.60 2.74 -0.73
N PHE A 206 -5.89 2.93 -0.39
CA PHE A 206 -6.56 2.33 0.77
C PHE A 206 -7.61 1.31 0.34
N LYS A 207 -7.21 0.34 -0.49
CA LYS A 207 -8.15 -0.55 -1.18
C LYS A 207 -8.95 -1.41 -0.21
N HIS A 208 -8.30 -2.04 0.77
CA HIS A 208 -8.97 -2.94 1.71
C HIS A 208 -9.92 -2.16 2.63
N VAL A 209 -9.47 -1.04 3.19
CA VAL A 209 -10.29 -0.19 4.07
C VAL A 209 -11.46 0.41 3.31
N LYS A 210 -11.24 0.92 2.09
CA LYS A 210 -12.28 1.51 1.25
C LYS A 210 -13.37 0.49 0.94
N GLU A 211 -13.00 -0.70 0.47
CA GLU A 211 -13.96 -1.76 0.14
C GLU A 211 -14.65 -2.30 1.38
N ALA A 212 -13.93 -2.45 2.50
CA ALA A 212 -14.55 -2.86 3.75
C ALA A 212 -15.60 -1.86 4.26
N CYS A 213 -15.35 -0.55 4.11
CA CYS A 213 -16.34 0.48 4.43
C CYS A 213 -17.60 0.34 3.55
N VAL A 214 -17.45 -0.04 2.27
CA VAL A 214 -18.60 -0.31 1.38
C VAL A 214 -19.44 -1.45 1.95
N ILE A 215 -18.82 -2.60 2.26
CA ILE A 215 -19.52 -3.79 2.78
C ILE A 215 -20.22 -3.52 4.12
N LEU A 216 -19.51 -2.88 5.06
CA LEU A 216 -20.05 -2.58 6.39
C LEU A 216 -21.22 -1.60 6.34
N CYS A 217 -21.25 -0.70 5.35
CA CYS A 217 -22.30 0.32 5.19
C CYS A 217 -23.45 -0.11 4.25
N LEU A 218 -23.45 -1.35 3.72
CA LEU A 218 -24.58 -1.83 2.92
C LEU A 218 -25.88 -1.79 3.76
N ASN A 219 -27.00 -1.44 3.14
CA ASN A 219 -28.31 -1.64 3.77
C ASN A 219 -28.53 -3.13 4.06
N VAL A 220 -29.40 -3.44 5.03
CA VAL A 220 -29.62 -4.81 5.52
C VAL A 220 -30.06 -5.76 4.39
N GLY A 221 -30.92 -5.30 3.48
CA GLY A 221 -31.40 -6.11 2.35
C GLY A 221 -30.27 -6.48 1.38
N SER A 222 -29.49 -5.51 0.94
CA SER A 222 -28.33 -5.73 0.07
C SER A 222 -27.27 -6.62 0.72
N ALA A 223 -27.06 -6.48 2.04
CA ALA A 223 -26.14 -7.30 2.80
C ALA A 223 -26.58 -8.78 2.89
N LEU A 224 -27.89 -9.02 3.08
CA LEU A 224 -28.46 -10.37 3.06
C LEU A 224 -28.33 -11.01 1.69
N LEU A 225 -28.74 -10.29 0.64
CA LEU A 225 -28.64 -10.78 -0.75
C LEU A 225 -27.19 -11.12 -1.12
N LEU A 226 -26.25 -10.23 -0.79
CA LEU A 226 -24.84 -10.50 -1.05
C LEU A 226 -24.37 -11.73 -0.28
N ARG A 227 -24.69 -11.84 1.02
CA ARG A 227 -24.31 -13.00 1.83
C ARG A 227 -24.84 -14.31 1.24
N ASP A 228 -26.08 -14.31 0.78
CA ASP A 228 -26.73 -15.51 0.24
C ASP A 228 -26.09 -15.91 -1.10
N VAL A 229 -25.78 -14.95 -1.98
CA VAL A 229 -25.03 -15.20 -3.24
C VAL A 229 -23.65 -15.78 -2.95
N LEU A 230 -22.93 -15.24 -1.96
CA LEU A 230 -21.58 -15.71 -1.63
C LEU A 230 -21.60 -17.12 -1.02
N ARG A 231 -22.59 -17.44 -0.16
CA ARG A 231 -22.72 -18.78 0.44
C ARG A 231 -23.16 -19.85 -0.55
N GLN A 232 -24.09 -19.51 -1.45
CA GLN A 232 -24.51 -20.44 -2.52
C GLN A 232 -23.33 -20.86 -3.38
N ALA A 233 -22.43 -19.93 -3.69
CA ALA A 233 -21.23 -20.25 -4.44
C ALA A 233 -20.21 -21.11 -3.66
N GLU A 234 -20.10 -20.95 -2.34
CA GLU A 234 -19.28 -21.86 -1.51
C GLU A 234 -19.84 -23.29 -1.54
N GLU A 235 -21.18 -23.44 -1.52
CA GLU A 235 -21.85 -24.74 -1.59
C GLU A 235 -21.75 -25.39 -2.98
N ASP A 236 -21.89 -24.61 -4.06
CA ASP A 236 -21.77 -25.09 -5.45
C ASP A 236 -20.32 -25.47 -5.84
N GLU A 237 -19.29 -24.87 -5.22
CA GLU A 237 -17.89 -25.29 -5.43
C GLU A 237 -17.59 -26.68 -4.80
N GLU A 238 -18.36 -27.11 -3.79
CA GLU A 238 -18.19 -28.41 -3.13
C GLU A 238 -18.91 -29.57 -3.85
N GLU A 239 -19.96 -29.29 -4.65
CA GLU A 239 -20.68 -30.29 -5.45
C GLU A 239 -20.48 -30.08 -6.97
N PRO A 240 -19.55 -30.81 -7.62
CA PRO A 240 -19.31 -30.66 -9.06
C PRO A 240 -20.48 -31.26 -9.85
N GLY A 241 -21.47 -30.45 -10.25
CA GLY A 241 -22.54 -30.91 -11.15
C GLY A 241 -23.81 -30.07 -11.27
N THR A 242 -23.98 -28.96 -10.56
CA THR A 242 -25.19 -28.13 -10.68
C THR A 242 -25.16 -27.25 -11.94
N PRO A 243 -26.29 -27.11 -12.67
CA PRO A 243 -26.33 -26.29 -13.88
C PRO A 243 -26.23 -24.82 -13.51
N GLU A 244 -25.33 -24.08 -14.18
CA GLU A 244 -25.18 -22.62 -14.06
C GLU A 244 -26.55 -21.94 -14.26
N GLY A 245 -27.20 -21.60 -13.15
CA GLY A 245 -28.39 -20.76 -13.14
C GLY A 245 -28.03 -19.33 -13.56
N GLN A 246 -29.03 -18.55 -13.95
CA GLN A 246 -28.91 -17.12 -14.33
C GLN A 246 -28.48 -16.18 -13.17
N GLN A 247 -27.93 -16.71 -12.08
CA GLN A 247 -27.48 -15.90 -10.95
C GLN A 247 -26.10 -15.29 -11.24
N PRO A 248 -25.85 -14.04 -10.84
CA PRO A 248 -24.56 -13.40 -11.02
C PRO A 248 -23.50 -14.14 -10.20
N SER A 249 -22.33 -14.37 -10.79
CA SER A 249 -21.21 -14.96 -10.06
C SER A 249 -20.81 -14.09 -8.85
N PRO A 250 -20.24 -14.67 -7.77
CA PRO A 250 -19.77 -13.92 -6.60
C PRO A 250 -18.92 -12.72 -6.97
N VAL A 251 -17.98 -12.91 -7.90
CA VAL A 251 -17.08 -11.86 -8.37
C VAL A 251 -17.85 -10.75 -9.12
N SER A 252 -18.85 -11.10 -9.92
CA SER A 252 -19.70 -10.11 -10.59
C SER A 252 -20.48 -9.27 -9.58
N ALA A 253 -21.09 -9.92 -8.59
CA ALA A 253 -21.84 -9.23 -7.53
C ALA A 253 -20.95 -8.26 -6.72
N LEU A 254 -19.70 -8.66 -6.43
CA LEU A 254 -18.72 -7.78 -5.77
C LEU A 254 -18.31 -6.60 -6.65
N ASN A 255 -18.03 -6.84 -7.93
CA ASN A 255 -17.65 -5.78 -8.88
C ASN A 255 -18.77 -4.73 -9.05
N GLU A 256 -20.04 -5.14 -9.04
CA GLU A 256 -21.19 -4.22 -9.08
C GLU A 256 -21.24 -3.28 -7.88
N LEU A 257 -20.74 -3.72 -6.73
CA LEU A 257 -20.60 -2.90 -5.52
C LEU A 257 -19.29 -2.10 -5.48
N GLY A 258 -18.45 -2.21 -6.51
CA GLY A 258 -17.14 -1.57 -6.58
C GLY A 258 -16.08 -2.22 -5.71
N VAL A 259 -16.25 -3.52 -5.39
CA VAL A 259 -15.32 -4.33 -4.61
C VAL A 259 -14.49 -5.18 -5.57
N TYR A 260 -13.22 -4.86 -5.73
CA TYR A 260 -12.31 -5.50 -6.70
C TYR A 260 -11.08 -6.13 -6.02
N ARG A 261 -10.79 -5.77 -4.77
CA ARG A 261 -9.60 -6.20 -4.04
C ARG A 261 -9.91 -7.33 -3.05
N LEU A 262 -11.03 -7.26 -2.35
CA LEU A 262 -11.42 -8.27 -1.35
C LEU A 262 -11.91 -9.56 -2.01
N ALA A 263 -11.48 -10.70 -1.47
CA ALA A 263 -11.98 -11.99 -1.91
C ALA A 263 -13.41 -12.25 -1.36
N PRO A 264 -14.21 -13.12 -2.00
CA PRO A 264 -15.53 -13.53 -1.50
C PRO A 264 -15.54 -13.95 -0.02
N CYS A 265 -14.56 -14.74 0.41
CA CYS A 265 -14.43 -15.19 1.79
C CYS A 265 -14.15 -14.04 2.78
N ASP A 266 -13.32 -13.06 2.39
CA ASP A 266 -13.07 -11.86 3.20
C ASP A 266 -14.35 -11.02 3.36
N VAL A 267 -15.16 -10.93 2.30
CA VAL A 267 -16.44 -10.21 2.34
C VAL A 267 -17.45 -10.91 3.25
N LEU A 268 -17.50 -12.25 3.26
CA LEU A 268 -18.31 -13.01 4.21
C LEU A 268 -17.90 -12.74 5.66
N ILE A 269 -16.59 -12.66 5.93
CA ILE A 269 -16.08 -12.26 7.26
C ILE A 269 -16.61 -10.87 7.61
N LEU A 270 -16.44 -9.87 6.73
CA LEU A 270 -16.90 -8.50 6.96
C LEU A 270 -18.42 -8.40 7.20
N LEU A 271 -19.21 -9.18 6.47
CA LEU A 271 -20.66 -9.24 6.67
C LEU A 271 -20.96 -9.76 8.09
N ASN A 272 -20.25 -10.79 8.56
CA ASN A 272 -20.42 -11.33 9.92
C ASN A 272 -20.01 -10.35 11.04
N LEU A 273 -19.15 -9.36 10.75
CA LEU A 273 -18.80 -8.32 11.72
C LEU A 273 -19.92 -7.30 11.95
N ARG A 274 -20.97 -7.31 11.12
CA ARG A 274 -22.14 -6.45 11.30
C ARG A 274 -23.05 -6.99 12.40
N ALA A 275 -23.52 -6.09 13.26
CA ALA A 275 -24.47 -6.44 14.32
C ALA A 275 -25.94 -6.46 13.86
N SER A 276 -26.29 -5.69 12.81
CA SER A 276 -27.66 -5.47 12.36
C SER A 276 -28.15 -6.58 11.41
N TRP A 277 -28.48 -7.74 11.98
CA TRP A 277 -29.17 -8.83 11.26
C TRP A 277 -30.63 -8.94 11.73
N PRO A 278 -31.62 -9.08 10.83
CA PRO A 278 -33.00 -9.35 11.23
C PRO A 278 -33.10 -10.67 12.00
N GLY A 279 -33.76 -10.66 13.15
CA GLY A 279 -34.01 -11.87 13.94
C GLY A 279 -32.91 -12.27 14.94
N LYS A 280 -31.95 -11.40 15.21
CA LYS A 280 -31.06 -11.46 16.39
C LYS A 280 -31.33 -10.28 17.33
#